data_AF-A0A2V7C5J4-F1
#
_entry.id   AF-A0A2V7C5J4-F1
#
_cell.length_a   1.000
_cell.length_b   1.000
_cell.length_c   1.000
_cell.angle_alpha   90.00
_cell.angle_beta   90.00
_cell.angle_gamma   90.00
#
_symmetry.space_group_name_H-M   'P 1'
#
loop_
_entity.id
_entity.type
_entity.pdbx_description
1 polymer ?
#
loop_
_entity_poly.entity_id
_entity_poly.type
_entity_poly.pdbx_seq_one_letter_code
_entity_poly.pdbx_strand_id
1 'polypeptide(L)' 'MYGRLDCPAALRAIARGGYIRNRVFFADQQTAVAAGYRPCAVCLPHEYARWKAGSSAATVCSPDTGGE' A
#
# COMPACT_ATOMS: atom_id res chain seq x y z
N MET A 1 4.38 -0.61 3.33
CA MET A 1 2.99 -1.11 3.46
C MET A 1 2.19 -0.09 4.26
N TYR A 2 0.98 0.24 3.84
CA TYR A 2 0.11 1.19 4.54
C TYR A 2 -1.13 0.50 5.08
N GLY A 3 -1.69 1.03 6.17
CA GLY A 3 -2.86 0.50 6.83
C GLY A 3 -3.45 1.53 7.78
N ARG A 4 -4.63 1.24 8.34
CA ARG A 4 -5.18 2.09 9.41
C ARG A 4 -4.31 2.06 10.67
N LEU A 5 -4.28 3.17 11.39
CA LEU A 5 -3.62 3.29 12.71
C LEU A 5 -4.10 2.21 13.69
N ASP A 6 -5.39 1.88 13.64
CA ASP A 6 -6.04 0.86 14.49
C ASP A 6 -5.85 -0.58 14.00
N CYS A 7 -4.92 -0.81 13.06
CA CYS A 7 -4.72 -2.16 12.52
C CYS A 7 -4.15 -3.09 13.60
N PRO A 8 -4.78 -4.25 13.88
CA PRO A 8 -4.28 -5.20 14.86
C PRO A 8 -2.88 -5.74 14.51
N ALA A 9 -2.53 -5.79 13.22
CA ALA A 9 -1.17 -6.15 12.80
C ALA A 9 -0.15 -5.06 13.15
N ALA A 10 -0.52 -3.78 12.99
CA ALA A 10 0.33 -2.64 13.38
C ALA A 10 0.47 -2.56 14.91
N LEU A 11 -0.63 -2.72 15.64
CA LEU A 11 -0.63 -2.77 17.11
C LEU A 11 0.21 -3.94 17.63
N ARG A 12 0.12 -5.13 17.02
CA ARG A 12 1.00 -6.27 17.35
C ARG A 12 2.47 -5.98 17.04
N ALA A 13 2.78 -5.30 15.95
CA ALA A 13 4.16 -4.93 15.62
C ALA A 13 4.72 -3.92 16.63
N ILE A 14 3.92 -2.92 17.02
CA ILE A 14 4.27 -1.95 18.07
C ILE A 14 4.46 -2.65 19.42
N ALA A 15 3.53 -3.53 19.80
CA ALA A 15 3.60 -4.29 21.04
C ALA A 15 4.81 -5.24 21.11
N ARG A 16 5.29 -5.72 19.95
CA ARG A 16 6.52 -6.53 19.84
C ARG A 16 7.80 -5.68 19.77
N GLY A 17 7.71 -4.35 19.92
CA GLY A 17 8.87 -3.45 19.84
C GLY A 17 9.39 -3.23 18.41
N GLY A 18 8.62 -3.60 17.39
CA GLY A 18 9.01 -3.49 15.99
C GLY A 18 8.89 -2.07 15.43
N TYR A 19 9.95 -1.61 14.75
CA TYR A 19 10.01 -0.51 13.75
C TYR A 19 9.18 0.77 14.03
N ILE A 20 9.04 1.17 15.29
CA ILE A 20 8.39 2.44 15.68
C ILE A 20 9.08 3.66 15.03
N ARG A 21 10.39 3.58 14.78
CA ARG A 21 11.18 4.69 14.22
C ARG A 21 10.97 4.95 12.72
N ASN A 22 10.49 3.97 11.94
CA ASN A 22 10.36 4.09 10.48
C ASN A 22 8.90 4.16 10.03
N ARG A 23 8.01 4.69 10.89
CA ARG A 23 6.59 4.87 10.57
C ARG A 23 6.35 6.21 9.87
N VAL A 24 5.90 6.15 8.62
CA VAL A 24 5.50 7.32 7.83
C VAL A 24 3.97 7.40 7.88
N PHE A 25 3.45 8.51 8.39
CA PHE A 25 2.01 8.78 8.39
C PHE A 25 1.66 9.51 7.10
N PHE A 26 0.74 8.96 6.33
CA PHE A 26 0.17 9.61 5.16
C PHE A 26 -1.15 10.28 5.57
N ALA A 27 -1.42 11.47 5.02
CA ALA A 27 -2.70 12.14 5.20
C ALA A 27 -3.84 11.30 4.59
N ASP A 28 -3.58 10.71 3.43
CA ASP A 28 -4.56 9.96 2.66
C ASP A 28 -4.02 8.65 2.10
N GLN A 29 -4.95 7.72 1.90
CA GLN A 29 -4.68 6.44 1.24
C GLN A 29 -4.09 6.62 -0.17
N GLN A 30 -4.59 7.60 -0.92
CA GLN A 30 -4.13 7.85 -2.28
C GLN A 30 -2.66 8.28 -2.32
N THR A 31 -2.21 9.07 -1.35
CA THR A 31 -0.80 9.45 -1.19
C THR A 31 0.08 8.23 -0.90
N ALA A 32 -0.39 7.30 -0.06
CA ALA A 32 0.34 6.08 0.24
C ALA A 32 0.48 5.18 -1.02
N VAL A 33 -0.60 5.04 -1.80
CA VAL A 33 -0.57 4.30 -3.07
C VAL A 33 0.36 4.95 -4.09
N ALA A 34 0.29 6.29 -4.24
CA ALA A 34 1.14 7.05 -5.14
C ALA A 34 2.63 6.97 -4.75
N ALA A 35 2.92 6.90 -3.45
CA ALA A 35 4.27 6.66 -2.94
C ALA A 35 4.75 5.20 -3.09
N GLY A 36 3.95 4.32 -3.71
CA GLY A 36 4.30 2.92 -3.94
C GLY A 36 4.07 2.00 -2.72
N TYR A 37 3.35 2.46 -1.70
CA TYR A 37 3.02 1.61 -0.56
C TYR A 37 1.84 0.70 -0.90
N ARG A 38 1.93 -0.55 -0.48
CA ARG A 38 0.90 -1.59 -0.67
C ARG A 38 -0.14 -1.53 0.48
N PRO A 39 -1.44 -1.71 0.22
CA PRO A 39 -2.48 -1.78 1.26
C PRO A 39 -2.35 -3.02 2.14
N CYS A 40 -2.85 -2.93 3.37
CA CYS A 40 -2.87 -4.04 4.31
C CYS A 40 -4.07 -4.96 4.12
N ALA A 41 -3.82 -6.25 3.84
CA ALA A 41 -4.85 -7.27 3.68
C ALA A 41 -5.73 -7.49 4.93
N VAL A 42 -5.25 -7.11 6.12
CA VAL A 42 -5.95 -7.33 7.40
C VAL A 42 -6.97 -6.22 7.68
N CYS A 43 -6.54 -4.95 7.63
CA CYS A 43 -7.42 -3.82 7.95
C CYS A 43 -8.09 -3.18 6.74
N LEU A 44 -7.56 -3.42 5.53
CA LEU A 44 -8.04 -2.87 4.27
C LEU A 44 -8.20 -4.01 3.23
N PRO A 45 -9.06 -5.01 3.49
CA PRO A 45 -9.23 -6.16 2.61
C PRO A 45 -9.78 -5.77 1.23
N HIS A 46 -10.69 -4.80 1.17
CA HIS A 46 -11.27 -4.32 -0.09
C HIS A 46 -10.22 -3.65 -0.98
N GLU A 47 -9.44 -2.75 -0.42
CA GLU A 47 -8.35 -2.04 -1.12
C GLU A 47 -7.20 -2.98 -1.49
N TYR A 48 -6.90 -3.96 -0.63
CA TYR A 48 -5.96 -5.03 -0.96
C TYR A 48 -6.45 -5.90 -2.12
N ALA A 49 -7.75 -6.22 -2.18
CA ALA A 49 -8.33 -6.93 -3.31
C ALA A 49 -8.24 -6.12 -4.60
N ARG A 50 -8.56 -4.82 -4.56
CA ARG A 50 -8.40 -3.90 -5.70
C ARG A 50 -6.95 -3.79 -6.16
N TRP A 51 -6.02 -3.63 -5.22
CA TRP A 51 -4.58 -3.59 -5.51
C TRP A 51 -4.10 -4.91 -6.11
N LYS A 52 -4.53 -6.06 -5.61
CA LYS A 52 -4.19 -7.38 -6.16
C LYS A 52 -4.78 -7.56 -7.57
N ALA A 53 -6.02 -7.14 -7.79
CA ALA A 53 -6.68 -7.20 -9.10
C ALA A 53 -6.02 -6.26 -10.13
N GLY A 54 -5.66 -5.04 -9.71
CA GLY A 54 -4.99 -4.04 -10.55
C GLY A 54 -3.49 -4.33 -10.77
N SER A 55 -2.84 -5.07 -9.87
CA SER A 55 -1.43 -5.49 -10.06
C SER A 55 -1.29 -6.52 -11.18
N SER A 56 -2.32 -7.32 -11.45
CA SER A 56 -2.38 -8.18 -12.64
C SER A 56 -2.58 -7.39 -13.94
N ALA A 57 -2.90 -6.10 -13.87
CA ALA A 57 -3.03 -5.21 -15.01
C ALA A 57 -1.82 -4.27 -15.21
N ALA A 58 -0.80 -4.33 -14.34
CA ALA A 58 0.42 -3.53 -14.50
C ALA A 58 1.38 -4.07 -15.60
N THR A 59 1.01 -5.17 -16.26
CA THR A 59 1.53 -5.51 -17.60
C THR A 59 0.54 -5.05 -18.67
N VAL A 60 0.07 -3.81 -18.59
CA VAL A 60 0.06 -3.03 -19.83
C VAL A 60 1.48 -2.51 -19.98
N CYS A 61 2.27 -3.26 -20.75
CA CYS A 61 3.34 -2.67 -21.54
C CYS A 61 2.76 -1.37 -22.10
N SER A 62 3.32 -0.22 -21.72
CA SER A 62 3.16 0.98 -22.50
C SER A 62 3.65 0.65 -23.90
N PRO A 63 2.80 0.63 -24.94
CA PRO A 63 3.32 0.65 -26.28
C PRO A 63 3.85 2.07 -26.51
N ASP A 64 5.16 2.14 -26.75
CA ASP A 64 5.78 3.01 -27.75
C ASP A 64 5.47 4.53 -27.67
N THR A 65 6.42 5.29 -27.14
CA THR A 65 6.64 6.67 -27.62
C THR A 65 7.52 6.58 -28.87
N GLY A 66 6.89 6.35 -30.01
CA GLY A 66 7.44 6.63 -31.34
C GLY A 66 6.61 7.74 -31.98
N GLY A 67 7.23 8.87 -32.33
CA GLY A 67 6.55 9.96 -33.04
C GLY A 67 7.36 11.26 -33.18
N GLU A 68 8.39 11.18 -34.04
CA GLU A 68 9.13 12.26 -34.74
C GLU A 68 10.12 13.18 -33.98
#